data_AF-A0A8T0DPG8-F1
#
_entry.id   AF-A0A8T0DPG8-F1
#
_cell.length_a   1.000
_cell.length_b   1.000
_cell.length_c   1.000
_cell.angle_alpha   90.00
_cell.angle_beta   90.00
_cell.angle_gamma   90.00
#
_symmetry.space_group_name_H-M   'P 1'
#
loop_
_entity.id
_entity.type
_entity.pdbx_description
1 polymer ?
#
loop_
_entity_poly.entity_id
_entity_poly.type
_entity_poly.pdbx_seq_one_letter_code
_entity_poly.pdbx_strand_id
1 'polypeptide(L)'
;VQVINDNFISLTSNPSPLIRRKAVNGHRGNDCPESKPWPCRTPNICLSFALICDGEPDCPDEYDEDQEMCTAKLRPAEEHLQGFINKYRKWLIPDILGEGKPEELATKLVESKTIVDYAKAAHLSKEQIRRLVDLLMGVKSGKQIMLHMMGMPLGAWSELYVLFYRIYLSGFLNNVEQLQTDNDEQEAQQQNNYWTKRNLNLYHDFRHMYGPYQRPMYY
;
A
#
# COMPACT_ATOMS: atom_id res chain seq x y z
N VAL A 1 61.27 17.39 74.04
CA VAL A 1 60.76 18.77 74.25
C VAL A 1 59.71 18.98 73.16
N GLN A 2 58.48 18.54 73.43
CA GLN A 2 57.27 19.35 73.69
C GLN A 2 56.70 19.98 72.39
N VAL A 3 55.40 19.96 72.06
CA VAL A 3 54.15 19.56 72.74
C VAL A 3 52.99 19.70 71.72
N ILE A 4 52.13 18.66 71.60
CA ILE A 4 50.64 18.65 71.60
C ILE A 4 49.89 19.38 70.42
N ASN A 5 48.91 18.79 69.70
CA ASN A 5 47.59 18.39 70.21
C ASN A 5 46.76 17.49 69.26
N ASP A 6 45.90 16.69 69.88
CA ASP A 6 44.90 15.77 69.32
C ASP A 6 43.77 16.46 68.52
N ASN A 7 43.18 15.74 67.55
CA ASN A 7 41.72 15.61 67.48
C ASN A 7 41.25 14.48 66.53
N PHE A 8 40.46 13.62 67.14
CA PHE A 8 39.64 12.52 66.63
C PHE A 8 38.49 13.03 65.74
N ILE A 9 38.10 12.29 64.69
CA ILE A 9 36.69 12.03 64.27
C ILE A 9 36.68 10.97 63.14
N SER A 10 35.92 9.91 63.39
CA SER A 10 35.53 8.82 62.50
C SER A 10 34.57 9.28 61.41
N LEU A 11 34.72 8.84 60.16
CA LEU A 11 33.62 8.86 59.18
C LEU A 11 33.53 7.55 58.40
N THR A 12 32.36 6.95 58.58
CA THR A 12 31.87 5.68 58.07
C THR A 12 31.54 5.74 56.58
N SER A 13 31.79 4.63 55.89
CA SER A 13 31.19 4.28 54.61
C SER A 13 29.66 4.43 54.62
N ASN A 14 29.09 5.11 53.64
CA ASN A 14 27.73 4.85 53.20
C ASN A 14 27.58 5.15 51.69
N PRO A 15 26.96 4.24 50.91
CA PRO A 15 26.76 4.42 49.48
C PRO A 15 25.70 5.49 49.20
N SER A 16 25.91 6.21 48.11
CA SER A 16 25.12 7.35 47.68
C SER A 16 23.61 7.03 47.58
N PRO A 17 22.73 7.99 47.93
CA PRO A 17 21.30 7.76 47.91
C PRO A 17 20.82 7.60 46.47
N LEU A 18 19.99 6.57 46.27
CA LEU A 18 19.17 6.38 45.08
C LEU A 18 18.48 7.70 44.76
N ILE A 19 18.90 8.34 43.68
CA ILE A 19 18.16 9.46 43.09
C ILE A 19 16.84 8.86 42.63
N ARG A 20 15.82 8.99 43.47
CA ARG A 20 14.42 8.82 43.13
C ARG A 20 14.12 9.88 42.07
N ARG A 21 14.36 9.54 40.79
CA ARG A 21 13.93 10.36 39.67
C ARG A 21 12.42 10.53 39.85
N LYS A 22 12.00 11.74 40.25
CA LYS A 22 10.59 12.14 40.19
C LYS A 22 10.11 11.75 38.81
N ALA A 23 9.10 10.89 38.75
CA ALA A 23 8.35 10.62 37.55
C ALA A 23 7.95 11.98 37.00
N VAL A 24 8.56 12.37 35.88
CA VAL A 24 8.06 13.48 35.08
C VAL A 24 6.67 13.03 34.69
N ASN A 25 5.66 13.72 35.22
CA ASN A 25 4.26 13.53 34.90
C ASN A 25 4.01 14.07 33.48
N GLY A 26 4.75 13.53 32.50
CA GLY A 26 4.43 13.65 31.10
C GLY A 26 3.24 12.74 30.89
N HIS A 27 2.10 13.30 30.51
CA HIS A 27 0.95 12.52 30.10
C HIS A 27 1.41 11.59 28.97
N ARG A 28 1.60 10.30 29.29
CA ARG A 28 1.91 9.30 28.29
C ARG A 28 0.71 9.23 27.36
N GLY A 29 0.95 9.11 26.05
CA GLY A 29 -0.11 9.01 25.05
C GLY A 29 -0.99 7.76 25.23
N ASN A 30 -0.52 6.77 25.99
CA ASN A 30 -1.26 5.62 26.47
C ASN A 30 -0.69 5.14 27.83
N ASP A 31 -1.39 4.21 28.49
CA ASP A 31 -0.97 3.65 29.78
C ASP A 31 0.10 2.55 29.68
N CYS A 32 0.61 2.29 28.47
CA CYS A 32 1.57 1.22 28.25
C CYS A 32 3.00 1.60 28.66
N PRO A 33 3.79 0.63 29.17
CA PRO A 33 5.20 0.86 29.50
C PRO A 33 6.06 0.97 28.24
N GLU A 34 7.22 1.64 28.35
CA GLU A 34 8.14 1.86 27.22
C GLU A 34 8.66 0.55 26.59
N SER A 35 8.73 -0.55 27.36
CA SER A 35 9.14 -1.86 26.86
C SER A 35 8.06 -2.57 26.03
N LYS A 36 6.80 -2.18 26.16
CA LYS A 36 5.64 -2.74 25.45
C LYS A 36 4.67 -1.61 25.12
N PRO A 37 5.00 -0.70 24.18
CA PRO A 37 4.28 0.57 24.04
C PRO A 37 2.96 0.47 23.26
N TRP A 38 2.62 -0.69 22.69
CA TRP A 38 1.45 -0.85 21.82
C TRP A 38 0.25 -1.44 22.58
N PRO A 39 -0.86 -0.72 22.74
CA PRO A 39 -2.04 -1.19 23.49
C PRO A 39 -2.95 -2.07 22.62
N CYS A 40 -3.40 -3.20 23.17
CA CYS A 40 -4.59 -3.89 22.64
C CYS A 40 -5.85 -3.04 22.86
N ARG A 41 -6.97 -3.38 22.21
CA ARG A 41 -8.27 -2.73 22.49
C ARG A 41 -8.80 -3.07 23.89
N THR A 42 -8.42 -4.25 24.39
CA THR A 42 -8.68 -4.66 25.77
C THR A 42 -7.75 -3.88 26.71
N PRO A 43 -8.28 -3.19 27.74
CA PRO A 43 -7.48 -2.35 28.63
C PRO A 43 -6.42 -3.16 29.39
N ASN A 44 -5.30 -2.51 29.68
CA ASN A 44 -4.15 -3.05 30.43
C ASN A 44 -3.36 -4.19 29.76
N ILE A 45 -3.64 -4.50 28.49
CA ILE A 45 -2.83 -5.43 27.71
C ILE A 45 -2.00 -4.62 26.71
N CYS A 46 -0.68 -4.75 26.83
CA CYS A 46 0.27 -4.04 25.98
C CYS A 46 1.31 -5.00 25.40
N LEU A 47 1.61 -4.84 24.12
CA LEU A 47 2.51 -5.68 23.34
C LEU A 47 3.78 -4.92 22.95
N SER A 48 4.82 -5.69 22.64
CA SER A 48 6.00 -5.15 21.96
C SER A 48 5.76 -5.16 20.45
N PHE A 49 6.38 -4.28 19.68
CA PHE A 49 6.15 -4.22 18.22
C PHE A 49 6.51 -5.49 17.45
N ALA A 50 7.29 -6.38 18.06
CA ALA A 50 7.64 -7.67 17.49
C ALA A 50 6.45 -8.65 17.45
N LEU A 51 5.51 -8.49 18.39
CA LEU A 51 4.29 -9.30 18.59
C LEU A 51 3.09 -8.70 17.84
N ILE A 52 3.32 -8.15 16.66
CA ILE A 52 2.25 -7.54 15.87
C ILE A 52 2.38 -8.11 14.48
N CYS A 53 1.35 -8.73 13.95
CA CYS A 53 1.38 -9.37 12.63
C CYS A 53 2.51 -10.40 12.53
N ASP A 54 2.75 -11.16 13.59
CA ASP A 54 3.73 -12.24 13.63
C ASP A 54 3.10 -13.63 13.43
N GLY A 55 1.76 -13.68 13.37
CA GLY A 55 0.97 -14.87 13.09
C GLY A 55 0.48 -15.62 14.33
N GLU A 56 0.77 -15.12 15.53
CA GLU A 56 0.26 -15.67 16.80
C GLU A 56 -0.67 -14.66 17.48
N PRO A 57 -1.92 -15.01 17.82
CA PRO A 57 -2.80 -14.06 18.51
C PRO A 57 -2.33 -13.76 19.93
N ASP A 58 -1.90 -12.52 20.16
CA ASP A 58 -1.44 -12.01 21.45
C ASP A 58 -2.48 -11.13 22.18
N CYS A 59 -3.36 -10.44 21.44
CA CYS A 59 -4.52 -9.77 22.03
C CYS A 59 -5.71 -10.74 22.20
N PRO A 60 -6.55 -10.59 23.24
CA PRO A 60 -7.74 -11.42 23.42
C PRO A 60 -8.77 -11.33 22.29
N ASP A 61 -8.77 -10.24 21.54
CA ASP A 61 -9.62 -9.98 20.38
C ASP A 61 -8.88 -10.17 19.04
N GLU A 62 -7.65 -10.71 19.08
CA GLU A 62 -6.79 -10.95 17.90
C GLU A 62 -6.50 -9.68 17.07
N TYR A 63 -6.64 -8.49 17.68
CA TYR A 63 -6.49 -7.21 17.00
C TYR A 63 -5.06 -6.99 16.44
N ASP A 64 -4.06 -7.55 17.10
CA ASP A 64 -2.67 -7.61 16.67
C ASP A 64 -2.45 -8.37 15.35
N GLU A 65 -3.38 -9.25 14.98
CA GLU A 65 -3.36 -10.05 13.75
C GLU A 65 -4.48 -9.67 12.76
N ASP A 66 -5.19 -8.57 13.02
CA ASP A 66 -6.22 -8.07 12.11
C ASP A 66 -5.62 -7.70 10.74
N GLN A 67 -6.24 -8.20 9.66
CA GLN A 67 -5.74 -8.04 8.31
C GLN A 67 -5.60 -6.58 7.87
N GLU A 68 -6.54 -5.71 8.27
CA GLU A 68 -6.46 -4.28 7.94
C GLU A 68 -5.31 -3.61 8.68
N MET A 69 -5.15 -3.94 9.97
CA MET A 69 -4.04 -3.44 10.78
C MET A 69 -2.68 -3.89 10.23
N CYS A 70 -2.53 -5.17 9.87
CA CYS A 70 -1.30 -5.69 9.30
C CYS A 70 -0.97 -5.12 7.93
N THR A 71 -1.99 -4.85 7.11
CA THR A 71 -1.82 -4.11 5.85
C THR A 71 -1.28 -2.72 6.13
N ALA A 72 -1.88 -1.99 7.09
CA ALA A 72 -1.45 -0.64 7.46
C ALA A 72 -0.01 -0.61 8.02
N LYS A 73 0.38 -1.59 8.85
CA LYS A 73 1.76 -1.73 9.36
C LYS A 73 2.79 -1.84 8.24
N LEU A 74 2.45 -2.51 7.14
CA LEU A 74 3.35 -2.68 5.99
C LEU A 74 3.43 -1.44 5.11
N ARG A 75 2.36 -0.64 5.00
CA ARG A 75 2.32 0.57 4.16
C ARG A 75 3.37 1.61 4.60
N PRO A 76 3.92 2.39 3.66
CA PRO A 76 4.74 3.54 4.03
C PRO A 76 3.89 4.60 4.73
N ALA A 77 4.53 5.41 5.57
CA ALA A 77 3.89 6.58 6.16
C ALA A 77 3.43 7.54 5.06
N GLU A 78 2.22 8.08 5.21
CA GLU A 78 1.57 8.89 4.19
C GLU A 78 2.42 10.12 3.84
N GLU A 79 2.95 10.82 4.84
CA GLU A 79 3.77 12.02 4.69
C GLU A 79 5.05 11.79 3.86
N HIS A 80 5.68 10.61 3.99
CA HIS A 80 6.84 10.25 3.19
C HIS A 80 6.45 9.99 1.73
N LEU A 81 5.31 9.32 1.54
CA LEU A 81 4.78 9.06 0.21
C LEU A 81 4.36 10.35 -0.50
N GLN A 82 3.70 11.28 0.21
CA GLN A 82 3.37 12.62 -0.30
C GLN A 82 4.61 13.37 -0.76
N GLY A 83 5.66 13.40 0.08
CA GLY A 83 6.93 14.04 -0.25
C GLY A 83 7.58 13.47 -1.50
N PHE A 84 7.61 12.13 -1.62
CA PHE A 84 8.13 11.44 -2.80
C PHE A 84 7.31 11.74 -4.07
N ILE A 85 5.98 11.65 -3.99
CA ILE A 85 5.09 11.92 -5.13
C ILE A 85 5.25 13.37 -5.59
N ASN A 86 5.31 14.33 -4.67
CA ASN A 86 5.50 15.74 -5.01
C ASN A 86 6.87 15.99 -5.68
N LYS A 87 7.94 15.40 -5.12
CA LYS A 87 9.30 15.51 -5.65
C LYS A 87 9.41 14.97 -7.08
N TYR A 88 8.76 13.85 -7.37
CA TYR A 88 8.78 13.20 -8.69
C TYR A 88 7.49 13.34 -9.50
N ARG A 89 6.72 14.39 -9.21
CA ARG A 89 5.37 14.61 -9.77
C ARG A 89 5.31 14.51 -11.30
N LYS A 90 6.33 15.03 -12.01
CA LYS A 90 6.38 15.05 -13.47
C LYS A 90 6.45 13.65 -14.09
N TRP A 91 6.93 12.67 -13.34
CA TRP A 91 7.04 11.28 -13.78
C TRP A 91 5.82 10.47 -13.37
N LEU A 92 5.28 10.73 -12.19
CA LEU A 92 4.20 9.94 -11.60
C LEU A 92 2.80 10.42 -12.00
N ILE A 93 2.62 11.73 -12.18
CA ILE A 93 1.32 12.38 -12.42
C ILE A 93 1.32 13.07 -13.78
N PRO A 94 0.32 12.82 -14.65
CA PRO A 94 -0.81 11.92 -14.43
C PRO A 94 -0.50 10.45 -14.77
N ASP A 95 0.66 10.19 -15.38
CA ASP A 95 0.84 9.01 -16.22
C ASP A 95 0.87 7.66 -15.47
N ILE A 96 1.13 7.63 -14.16
CA ILE A 96 1.17 6.39 -13.35
C ILE A 96 0.08 6.39 -12.29
N LEU A 97 -0.01 7.48 -11.50
CA LEU A 97 -0.85 7.55 -10.31
C LEU A 97 -2.23 8.17 -10.56
N GLY A 98 -2.53 8.59 -11.79
CA GLY A 98 -3.78 9.29 -12.08
C GLY A 98 -3.65 10.80 -11.93
N GLU A 99 -4.76 11.49 -12.19
CA GLU A 99 -4.86 12.93 -11.99
C GLU A 99 -5.11 13.27 -10.53
N GLY A 100 -4.57 14.39 -10.06
CA GLY A 100 -4.78 14.86 -8.69
C GLY A 100 -3.56 15.53 -8.08
N LYS A 101 -3.72 15.94 -6.82
CA LYS A 101 -2.62 16.48 -6.03
C LYS A 101 -1.81 15.34 -5.38
N PRO A 102 -0.50 15.53 -5.13
CA PRO A 102 0.33 14.53 -4.45
C PRO A 102 -0.24 14.04 -3.12
N GLU A 103 -0.84 14.94 -2.36
CA GLU A 103 -1.43 14.64 -1.04
C GLU A 103 -2.58 13.66 -1.19
N GLU A 104 -3.55 13.98 -2.03
CA GLU A 104 -4.73 13.15 -2.30
C GLU A 104 -4.36 11.76 -2.85
N LEU A 105 -3.40 11.71 -3.79
CA LEU A 105 -2.97 10.45 -4.38
C LEU A 105 -2.21 9.57 -3.38
N ALA A 106 -1.43 10.17 -2.48
CA ALA A 106 -0.76 9.44 -1.40
C ALA A 106 -1.78 8.84 -0.42
N THR A 107 -2.76 9.64 0.03
CA THR A 107 -3.84 9.17 0.91
C THR A 107 -4.56 7.98 0.29
N LYS A 108 -5.02 8.12 -0.97
CA LYS A 108 -5.68 7.04 -1.70
C LYS A 108 -4.81 5.79 -1.82
N LEU A 109 -3.50 5.94 -2.07
CA LEU A 109 -2.58 4.82 -2.22
C LEU A 109 -2.32 4.10 -0.88
N VAL A 110 -2.37 4.81 0.25
CA VAL A 110 -2.24 4.21 1.59
C VAL A 110 -3.53 3.50 2.01
N GLU A 111 -4.68 4.14 1.80
CA GLU A 111 -6.00 3.63 2.23
C GLU A 111 -6.53 2.49 1.34
N SER A 112 -6.18 2.47 0.06
CA SER A 112 -6.67 1.46 -0.87
C SER A 112 -6.02 0.11 -0.56
N LYS A 113 -6.84 -0.88 -0.19
CA LYS A 113 -6.38 -2.25 0.10
C LYS A 113 -5.69 -2.86 -1.11
N THR A 114 -6.29 -2.72 -2.28
CA THR A 114 -5.81 -3.31 -3.52
C THR A 114 -5.65 -2.29 -4.65
N ILE A 115 -4.94 -2.68 -5.71
CA ILE A 115 -4.79 -1.88 -6.92
C ILE A 115 -6.14 -1.60 -7.60
N VAL A 116 -7.10 -2.52 -7.51
CA VAL A 116 -8.46 -2.32 -8.03
C VAL A 116 -9.17 -1.20 -7.29
N ASP A 117 -9.05 -1.16 -5.96
CA ASP A 117 -9.65 -0.12 -5.13
C ASP A 117 -9.03 1.25 -5.43
N TYR A 118 -7.70 1.29 -5.55
CA TYR A 118 -6.98 2.50 -5.94
C TYR A 118 -7.36 2.98 -7.33
N ALA A 119 -7.44 2.07 -8.31
CA ALA A 119 -7.82 2.39 -9.68
C ALA A 119 -9.21 3.04 -9.74
N LYS A 120 -10.16 2.54 -8.93
CA LYS A 120 -11.50 3.14 -8.80
C LYS A 120 -11.44 4.50 -8.12
N ALA A 121 -10.74 4.63 -7.00
CA ALA A 121 -10.66 5.86 -6.21
C ALA A 121 -9.91 7.01 -6.90
N ALA A 122 -8.89 6.68 -7.71
CA ALA A 122 -8.09 7.64 -8.48
C ALA A 122 -8.56 7.76 -9.95
N HIS A 123 -9.63 7.06 -10.33
CA HIS A 123 -10.18 7.05 -11.69
C HIS A 123 -9.12 6.74 -12.77
N LEU A 124 -8.31 5.72 -12.54
CA LEU A 124 -7.23 5.36 -13.47
C LEU A 124 -7.77 4.82 -14.79
N SER A 125 -7.16 5.25 -15.88
CA SER A 125 -7.30 4.62 -17.19
C SER A 125 -6.60 3.26 -17.24
N LYS A 126 -6.97 2.42 -18.21
CA LYS A 126 -6.34 1.11 -18.43
C LYS A 126 -4.82 1.20 -18.59
N GLU A 127 -4.33 2.23 -19.27
CA GLU A 127 -2.89 2.44 -19.46
C GLU A 127 -2.21 2.86 -18.15
N GLN A 128 -2.82 3.74 -17.35
CA GLN A 128 -2.27 4.11 -16.04
C GLN A 128 -2.19 2.92 -15.10
N ILE A 129 -3.23 2.07 -15.07
CA ILE A 129 -3.24 0.81 -14.31
C ILE A 129 -2.06 -0.07 -14.74
N ARG A 130 -1.88 -0.28 -16.05
CA ARG A 130 -0.76 -1.07 -16.61
C ARG A 130 0.60 -0.51 -16.17
N ARG A 131 0.79 0.81 -16.24
CA ARG A 131 2.04 1.46 -15.83
C ARG A 131 2.28 1.39 -14.31
N LEU A 132 1.23 1.43 -13.49
CA LEU A 132 1.33 1.24 -12.04
C LEU A 132 1.71 -0.21 -11.69
N VAL A 133 1.12 -1.21 -12.38
CA VAL A 133 1.53 -2.61 -12.25
C VAL A 133 2.98 -2.80 -12.64
N ASP A 134 3.41 -2.26 -13.78
CA ASP A 134 4.80 -2.32 -14.25
C ASP A 134 5.77 -1.66 -13.26
N LEU A 135 5.38 -0.52 -12.67
CA LEU A 135 6.17 0.17 -11.64
C LEU A 135 6.38 -0.74 -10.42
N LEU A 136 5.31 -1.27 -9.84
CA LEU A 136 5.37 -2.12 -8.65
C LEU A 136 6.09 -3.45 -8.91
N MET A 137 5.87 -4.07 -10.07
CA MET A 137 6.58 -5.29 -10.47
C MET A 137 8.06 -5.02 -10.75
N GLY A 138 8.39 -3.85 -11.31
CA GLY A 138 9.77 -3.40 -11.49
C GLY A 138 10.50 -3.20 -10.17
N VAL A 139 9.83 -2.58 -9.18
CA VAL A 139 10.34 -2.41 -7.81
C VAL A 139 10.55 -3.77 -7.14
N LYS A 140 9.53 -4.66 -7.15
CA LYS A 140 9.63 -6.04 -6.64
C LYS A 140 10.84 -6.77 -7.20
N SER A 141 11.04 -6.67 -8.52
CA SER A 141 12.04 -7.46 -9.24
C SER A 141 13.42 -6.81 -9.28
N GLY A 142 13.62 -5.64 -8.67
CA GLY A 142 14.89 -4.92 -8.74
C GLY A 142 15.24 -4.39 -10.14
N LYS A 143 14.28 -4.26 -11.06
CA LYS A 143 14.51 -3.91 -12.47
C LYS A 143 14.67 -2.41 -12.67
N GLN A 144 15.69 -1.81 -12.07
CA GLN A 144 15.93 -0.36 -12.10
C GLN A 144 16.01 0.21 -13.52
N ILE A 145 16.68 -0.49 -14.45
CA ILE A 145 16.83 -0.04 -15.85
C ILE A 145 15.48 0.06 -16.56
N MET A 146 14.58 -0.91 -16.34
CA MET A 146 13.22 -0.86 -16.88
C MET A 146 12.47 0.38 -16.39
N LEU A 147 12.59 0.70 -15.09
CA LEU A 147 11.93 1.88 -14.52
C LEU A 147 12.52 3.19 -15.07
N HIS A 148 13.84 3.23 -15.32
CA HIS A 148 14.44 4.38 -16.03
C HIS A 148 13.89 4.52 -17.45
N MET A 149 13.67 3.42 -18.17
CA MET A 149 12.99 3.46 -19.48
C MET A 149 11.53 3.91 -19.38
N MET A 150 10.87 3.63 -18.26
CA MET A 150 9.54 4.17 -17.92
C MET A 150 9.55 5.63 -17.47
N GLY A 151 10.70 6.31 -17.48
CA GLY A 151 10.83 7.73 -17.13
C GLY A 151 11.28 8.03 -15.71
N MET A 152 11.69 7.02 -14.92
CA MET A 152 12.18 7.22 -13.56
C MET A 152 13.40 8.17 -13.56
N PRO A 153 13.35 9.28 -12.80
CA PRO A 153 14.49 10.18 -12.68
C PRO A 153 15.71 9.49 -12.07
N LEU A 154 16.90 9.91 -12.50
CA LEU A 154 18.16 9.44 -11.92
C LEU A 154 18.18 9.73 -10.40
N GLY A 155 18.57 8.74 -9.61
CA GLY A 155 18.61 8.85 -8.14
C GLY A 155 17.28 8.64 -7.41
N ALA A 156 16.15 8.43 -8.11
CA ALA A 156 14.86 8.14 -7.45
C ALA A 156 14.77 6.72 -6.89
N TRP A 157 15.62 5.79 -7.34
CA TRP A 157 15.52 4.36 -7.07
C TRP A 157 15.50 4.00 -5.58
N SER A 158 16.40 4.55 -4.77
CA SER A 158 16.51 4.17 -3.35
C SER A 158 15.24 4.51 -2.57
N GLU A 159 14.73 5.73 -2.76
CA GLU A 159 13.52 6.23 -2.12
C GLU A 159 12.28 5.50 -2.66
N LEU A 160 12.21 5.30 -3.98
CA LEU A 160 11.15 4.51 -4.62
C LEU A 160 11.10 3.09 -4.05
N TYR A 161 12.26 2.42 -3.99
CA TYR A 161 12.34 1.04 -3.52
C TYR A 161 11.83 0.94 -2.08
N VAL A 162 12.28 1.81 -1.18
CA VAL A 162 11.85 1.78 0.23
C VAL A 162 10.33 1.98 0.37
N LEU A 163 9.73 2.89 -0.40
CA LEU A 163 8.31 3.24 -0.27
C LEU A 163 7.40 2.26 -1.04
N PHE A 164 7.68 1.99 -2.30
CA PHE A 164 6.81 1.20 -3.17
C PHE A 164 6.99 -0.31 -2.98
N TYR A 165 8.14 -0.78 -2.48
CA TYR A 165 8.29 -2.19 -2.11
C TYR A 165 7.38 -2.55 -0.93
N ARG A 166 7.20 -1.62 0.03
CA ARG A 166 6.25 -1.75 1.14
C ARG A 166 4.81 -1.85 0.67
N ILE A 167 4.42 -1.04 -0.31
CA ILE A 167 3.10 -1.13 -0.95
C ILE A 167 2.92 -2.51 -1.59
N TYR A 168 3.92 -2.97 -2.36
CA TYR A 168 3.89 -4.32 -2.94
C TYR A 168 3.73 -5.42 -1.88
N LEU A 169 4.53 -5.39 -0.80
CA LEU A 169 4.50 -6.40 0.26
C LEU A 169 3.17 -6.46 1.01
N SER A 170 2.44 -5.35 1.09
CA SER A 170 1.13 -5.30 1.74
C SER A 170 0.01 -6.07 1.01
N GLY A 171 0.34 -6.74 -0.11
CA GLY A 171 -0.63 -7.48 -0.92
C GLY A 171 -1.41 -6.60 -1.89
N PHE A 172 -0.93 -5.38 -2.18
CA PHE A 172 -1.63 -4.41 -3.04
C PHE A 172 -1.94 -4.95 -4.45
N LEU A 173 -1.14 -5.90 -4.96
CA LEU A 173 -1.34 -6.53 -6.27
C LEU A 173 -2.08 -7.89 -6.21
N ASN A 174 -2.61 -8.32 -5.07
CA ASN A 174 -3.14 -9.69 -4.90
C ASN A 174 -4.39 -10.00 -5.76
N ASN A 175 -5.06 -8.99 -6.31
CA ASN A 175 -6.24 -9.15 -7.16
C ASN A 175 -6.05 -8.52 -8.54
N VAL A 176 -4.80 -8.36 -8.99
CA VAL A 176 -4.49 -7.75 -10.29
C VAL A 176 -5.11 -8.53 -11.45
N GLU A 177 -5.34 -9.84 -11.28
CA GLU A 177 -5.99 -10.71 -12.26
C GLU A 177 -7.45 -10.32 -12.53
N GLN A 178 -8.15 -9.71 -11.55
CA GLN A 178 -9.52 -9.20 -11.74
C GLN A 178 -9.59 -8.08 -12.78
N LEU A 179 -8.47 -7.35 -12.97
CA LEU A 179 -8.36 -6.32 -14.00
C LEU A 179 -8.19 -6.93 -15.40
N GLN A 180 -7.76 -8.19 -15.50
CA GLN A 180 -7.62 -8.90 -16.77
C GLN A 180 -8.95 -9.52 -17.21
N THR A 181 -9.70 -10.11 -16.28
CA THR A 181 -11.00 -10.75 -16.58
C THR A 181 -12.04 -9.77 -17.10
N ASP A 182 -12.10 -8.55 -16.56
CA ASP A 182 -13.02 -7.52 -17.04
C ASP A 182 -12.69 -7.04 -18.46
N ASN A 183 -11.42 -7.13 -18.87
CA ASN A 183 -10.97 -6.76 -20.21
C ASN A 183 -11.31 -7.87 -21.22
N ASP A 184 -11.06 -9.13 -20.88
CA ASP A 184 -11.36 -10.27 -21.75
C ASP A 184 -12.87 -10.38 -22.00
N GLU A 185 -13.70 -10.13 -21.00
CA GLU A 185 -15.16 -10.12 -21.15
C GLU A 185 -15.67 -8.96 -22.01
N GLN A 186 -15.09 -7.76 -21.86
CA GLN A 186 -15.45 -6.59 -22.67
C GLN A 186 -14.99 -6.74 -24.13
N GLU A 187 -13.79 -7.26 -24.36
CA GLU A 187 -13.27 -7.53 -25.71
C GLU A 187 -14.05 -8.66 -26.39
N ALA A 188 -14.40 -9.72 -25.66
CA ALA A 188 -15.25 -10.80 -26.16
C ALA A 188 -16.66 -10.30 -26.49
N GLN A 189 -17.28 -9.46 -25.66
CA GLN A 189 -18.58 -8.85 -25.95
C GLN A 189 -18.51 -7.88 -27.14
N GLN A 190 -17.44 -7.09 -27.25
CA GLN A 190 -17.26 -6.16 -28.36
C GLN A 190 -17.02 -6.88 -29.69
N GLN A 191 -16.21 -7.95 -29.69
CA GLN A 191 -16.05 -8.83 -30.85
C GLN A 191 -17.37 -9.52 -31.21
N ASN A 192 -18.10 -10.06 -30.23
CA ASN A 192 -19.36 -10.74 -30.48
C ASN A 192 -20.41 -9.77 -31.07
N ASN A 193 -20.48 -8.54 -30.55
CA ASN A 193 -21.31 -7.47 -31.11
C ASN A 193 -20.90 -7.08 -32.54
N TYR A 194 -19.60 -7.04 -32.84
CA TYR A 194 -19.09 -6.78 -34.19
C TYR A 194 -19.48 -7.88 -35.17
N TRP A 195 -19.25 -9.16 -34.81
CA TRP A 195 -19.61 -10.31 -35.64
C TRP A 195 -21.13 -10.43 -35.84
N THR A 196 -21.92 -10.14 -34.80
CA THR A 196 -23.39 -10.13 -34.87
C THR A 196 -23.90 -9.04 -35.81
N LYS A 197 -23.35 -7.82 -35.73
CA LYS A 197 -23.68 -6.72 -36.66
C LYS A 197 -23.26 -7.03 -38.10
N ARG A 198 -22.10 -7.66 -38.30
CA ARG A 198 -21.65 -8.10 -39.64
C ARG A 198 -22.56 -9.16 -40.24
N ASN A 199 -22.97 -10.14 -39.45
CA ASN A 199 -23.89 -11.18 -39.90
C ASN A 199 -25.28 -10.59 -40.23
N LEU A 200 -25.79 -9.65 -39.45
CA LEU A 200 -27.01 -8.91 -39.77
C LEU A 200 -26.90 -8.12 -41.08
N ASN A 201 -25.77 -7.44 -41.31
CA ASN A 201 -25.54 -6.70 -42.55
C ASN A 201 -25.40 -7.62 -43.77
N LEU A 202 -24.74 -8.78 -43.62
CA LEU A 202 -24.68 -9.81 -44.67
C LEU A 202 -26.08 -10.35 -44.99
N TYR A 203 -26.91 -10.64 -43.99
CA TYR A 203 -28.30 -11.07 -44.22
C TYR A 203 -29.16 -10.00 -44.88
N HIS A 204 -28.90 -8.71 -44.61
CA HIS A 204 -29.62 -7.61 -45.25
C HIS A 204 -29.17 -7.39 -46.70
N ASP A 205 -27.88 -7.50 -47.00
CA ASP A 205 -27.33 -7.40 -48.37
C ASP A 205 -27.78 -8.57 -49.26
N PHE A 206 -27.81 -9.80 -48.71
CA PHE A 206 -28.33 -10.97 -49.45
C PHE A 206 -29.83 -10.83 -49.80
N ARG A 207 -30.60 -10.10 -48.99
CA ARG A 207 -32.04 -9.86 -49.24
C ARG A 207 -32.31 -8.83 -50.34
N HIS A 208 -31.36 -7.94 -50.62
CA HIS A 208 -31.46 -6.99 -51.73
C HIS A 208 -31.00 -7.58 -53.07
N MET A 209 -30.21 -8.66 -53.07
CA MET A 209 -29.68 -9.28 -54.30
C MET A 209 -30.56 -10.40 -54.86
N TYR A 210 -31.32 -11.10 -54.02
CA TYR A 210 -32.26 -12.15 -54.44
C TYR A 210 -33.67 -11.82 -53.94
N GLY A 211 -34.52 -11.34 -54.86
CA GLY A 211 -35.96 -11.24 -54.64
C GLY A 211 -36.60 -12.61 -54.31
N PRO A 212 -37.84 -12.64 -53.79
CA PRO A 212 -38.45 -13.86 -53.26
C PRO A 212 -38.64 -14.90 -54.38
N TYR A 213 -37.79 -15.91 -54.41
CA TYR A 213 -37.96 -17.08 -55.27
C TYR A 213 -39.16 -17.90 -54.77
N GLN A 214 -40.20 -17.96 -55.61
CA GLN A 214 -41.35 -18.84 -55.45
C GLN A 214 -40.90 -20.30 -55.46
N ARG A 215 -41.40 -21.11 -54.52
CA ARG A 215 -41.16 -22.55 -54.47
C ARG A 215 -41.87 -23.26 -55.63
N PRO A 216 -41.24 -24.21 -56.33
CA PRO A 216 -41.95 -25.12 -57.21
C PRO A 216 -42.72 -26.17 -56.38
N MET A 217 -44.00 -26.35 -56.71
CA MET A 217 -44.81 -27.49 -56.34
C MET A 217 -44.27 -28.75 -57.04
N TYR A 218 -43.99 -29.79 -56.28
CA TYR A 218 -43.80 -31.14 -56.82
C TYR A 218 -45.10 -31.92 -56.64
N TYR A 219 -45.54 -32.52 -57.75
CA TYR A 219 -46.79 -33.28 -57.94
C TYR A 219 -46.85 -34.53 -57.06
#